data_AF-S9W090-F1
#
_entry.id   AF-S9W090-F1
#
_cell.length_a   1.000
_cell.length_b   1.000
_cell.length_c   1.000
_cell.angle_alpha   90.00
_cell.angle_beta   90.00
_cell.angle_gamma   90.00
#
_symmetry.space_group_name_H-M   'P 1'
#
loop_
_entity.id
_entity.type
_entity.pdbx_description
1 polymer ?
#
loop_
_entity_poly.entity_id
_entity_poly.type
_entity_poly.pdbx_seq_one_letter_code
_entity_poly.pdbx_strand_id
1 'polypeptide(L)'
;MQSRILFTGLLFTAVLRQPLTLRKWAALVLLTGGLALKYLSPHLQVDGYIALMLGQALLSALAGVYNEYYLKEDMNLSIHVQNFFMYFYGMIFNVVLGLLLNPSSFLSLRFDNLMNGQVALIVFFGASTGIAAAFILKFINVLVKAIASAVEVSLTALFARIILGEPFSSRDIPSALVVTAAIAVYYTKGIGEGQSWPKQQRA
;
A
#
# COMPACT_ATOMS: atom_id res chain seq x y z
N MET A 1 -4.61 8.08 -4.53
CA MET A 1 -4.25 6.69 -4.16
C MET A 1 -3.25 6.01 -5.11
N GLN A 2 -3.30 6.16 -6.44
CA GLN A 2 -2.37 5.46 -7.35
C GLN A 2 -0.99 6.13 -7.53
N SER A 3 -0.95 7.46 -7.45
CA SER A 3 0.28 8.26 -7.55
C SER A 3 1.33 7.99 -6.47
N ARG A 4 0.94 7.38 -5.33
CA ARG A 4 1.86 7.06 -4.23
C ARG A 4 2.95 6.09 -4.63
N ILE A 5 2.71 5.22 -5.62
CA ILE A 5 3.66 4.18 -6.03
C ILE A 5 4.95 4.80 -6.58
N LEU A 6 4.86 5.89 -7.35
CA LEU A 6 6.02 6.64 -7.85
C LEU A 6 6.77 7.34 -6.72
N PHE A 7 6.04 7.99 -5.80
CA PHE A 7 6.64 8.64 -4.64
C PHE A 7 7.32 7.63 -3.72
N THR A 8 6.75 6.45 -3.54
CA THR A 8 7.36 5.36 -2.75
C THR A 8 8.69 4.93 -3.35
N GLY A 9 8.80 4.81 -4.68
CA GLY A 9 10.08 4.50 -5.34
C GLY A 9 11.16 5.55 -5.07
N LEU A 10 10.80 6.83 -5.21
CA LEU A 10 11.73 7.95 -4.99
C LEU A 10 12.15 8.08 -3.52
N LEU A 11 11.20 7.94 -2.60
CA LEU A 11 11.45 7.99 -1.17
C LEU A 11 12.17 6.75 -0.65
N PHE A 12 11.92 5.57 -1.23
CA PHE A 12 12.68 4.35 -0.96
C PHE A 12 14.16 4.59 -1.25
N THR A 13 14.51 5.18 -2.40
CA THR A 13 15.91 5.50 -2.72
C THR A 13 16.51 6.57 -1.79
N ALA A 14 15.72 7.54 -1.34
CA ALA A 14 16.19 8.63 -0.49
C ALA A 14 16.36 8.23 0.99
N VAL A 15 15.39 7.50 1.56
CA VAL A 15 15.34 7.15 2.99
C VAL A 15 16.09 5.85 3.28
N LEU A 16 15.90 4.80 2.47
CA LEU A 16 16.57 3.51 2.70
C LEU A 16 17.98 3.43 2.10
N ARG A 17 18.41 4.47 1.36
CA ARG A 17 19.72 4.58 0.71
C ARG A 17 20.14 3.35 -0.12
N GLN A 18 19.17 2.57 -0.59
CA GLN A 18 19.42 1.43 -1.48
C GLN A 18 19.20 1.87 -2.93
N PRO A 19 20.20 1.71 -3.82
CA PRO A 19 20.03 2.07 -5.23
C PRO A 19 19.03 1.10 -5.89
N LEU A 20 17.99 1.67 -6.52
CA LEU A 20 17.07 0.90 -7.36
C LEU A 20 17.63 0.78 -8.78
N THR A 21 17.60 -0.43 -9.32
CA THR A 21 18.00 -0.67 -10.72
C THR A 21 16.96 -0.10 -11.69
N LEU A 22 17.39 0.26 -12.90
CA LEU A 22 16.54 0.89 -13.93
C LEU A 22 15.28 0.05 -14.24
N ARG A 23 15.36 -1.27 -14.13
CA ARG A 23 14.24 -2.21 -14.31
C ARG A 23 13.19 -2.09 -13.21
N LYS A 24 13.60 -1.91 -11.96
CA LYS A 24 12.69 -1.71 -10.83
C LYS A 24 11.98 -0.35 -10.94
N TRP A 25 12.69 0.67 -11.42
CA TRP A 25 12.08 1.96 -11.77
C TRP A 25 11.04 1.81 -12.90
N ALA A 26 11.37 1.09 -13.97
CA ALA A 26 10.43 0.83 -15.06
C ALA A 26 9.20 0.04 -14.58
N ALA A 27 9.36 -0.97 -13.73
CA ALA A 27 8.26 -1.72 -13.14
C ALA A 27 7.34 -0.82 -12.28
N LEU A 28 7.89 0.10 -11.49
CA LEU A 28 7.09 1.04 -10.68
C LEU A 28 6.29 2.03 -11.53
N VAL A 29 6.88 2.52 -12.62
CA VAL A 29 6.18 3.38 -13.59
C VAL A 29 5.06 2.61 -14.28
N LEU A 30 5.31 1.38 -14.73
CA LEU A 30 4.30 0.51 -15.34
C LEU A 30 3.17 0.15 -14.36
N LEU A 31 3.48 -0.15 -13.10
CA LEU A 31 2.48 -0.39 -12.05
C LEU A 31 1.59 0.83 -11.83
N THR A 32 2.19 2.01 -11.76
CA THR A 32 1.44 3.26 -11.59
C THR A 32 0.55 3.52 -12.79
N GLY A 33 1.05 3.31 -14.01
CA GLY A 33 0.29 3.48 -15.25
C GLY A 33 -0.88 2.49 -15.38
N GLY A 34 -0.63 1.21 -15.10
CA GLY A 34 -1.66 0.15 -15.15
C GLY A 34 -2.81 0.42 -14.20
N LEU A 35 -2.51 0.88 -12.99
CA LEU A 35 -3.54 1.26 -12.05
C LEU A 35 -4.20 2.61 -12.41
N ALA A 36 -3.47 3.60 -12.91
CA ALA A 36 -4.05 4.87 -13.36
C ALA A 36 -5.11 4.67 -14.46
N LEU A 37 -4.89 3.75 -15.40
CA LEU A 37 -5.86 3.41 -16.46
C LEU A 37 -7.20 2.92 -15.90
N LYS A 38 -7.18 2.21 -14.77
CA LYS A 38 -8.39 1.71 -14.10
C LYS A 38 -9.21 2.84 -13.47
N TYR A 39 -8.55 3.90 -12.99
CA TYR A 39 -9.17 5.00 -12.24
C TYR A 39 -9.30 6.31 -13.03
N LEU A 40 -9.01 6.31 -14.33
CA LEU A 40 -9.06 7.51 -15.17
C LEU A 40 -10.53 7.90 -15.48
N SER A 41 -11.12 8.74 -14.65
CA SER A 41 -12.42 9.36 -14.94
C SER A 41 -12.22 10.61 -15.82
N PRO A 42 -13.02 10.79 -16.90
CA PRO A 42 -12.88 11.90 -17.85
C PRO A 42 -13.32 13.29 -17.33
N HIS A 43 -13.55 13.43 -16.02
CA HIS A 43 -14.06 14.66 -15.39
C HIS A 43 -13.05 15.18 -14.35
N LEU A 44 -11.81 15.40 -14.78
CA LEU A 44 -10.78 16.03 -13.96
C LEU A 44 -11.02 17.53 -13.91
N GLN A 45 -11.74 17.98 -12.89
CA GLN A 45 -11.68 19.38 -12.47
C GLN A 45 -10.30 19.61 -11.82
N VAL A 46 -9.48 20.40 -12.52
CA VAL A 46 -8.12 20.75 -12.10
C VAL A 46 -8.24 21.91 -11.12
N ASP A 47 -8.29 21.58 -9.82
CA ASP A 47 -8.39 22.56 -8.74
C ASP A 47 -7.44 22.15 -7.59
N GLY A 48 -7.39 22.93 -6.50
CA GLY A 48 -6.49 22.73 -5.35
C GLY A 48 -6.46 21.31 -4.74
N TYR A 49 -7.46 20.48 -5.05
CA TYR A 49 -7.52 19.05 -4.72
C TYR A 49 -6.34 18.24 -5.28
N ILE A 50 -5.72 18.65 -6.39
CA ILE A 50 -4.55 17.95 -6.94
C ILE A 50 -3.37 18.01 -5.97
N ALA A 51 -3.12 19.17 -5.37
CA ALA A 51 -2.04 19.34 -4.39
C ALA A 51 -2.28 18.46 -3.16
N LEU A 52 -3.53 18.39 -2.68
CA LEU A 52 -3.92 17.51 -1.57
C LEU A 52 -3.76 16.02 -1.93
N MET A 53 -4.12 15.62 -3.14
CA MET A 53 -3.93 14.24 -3.61
C MET A 53 -2.44 13.86 -3.73
N LEU A 54 -1.60 14.77 -4.22
CA LEU A 54 -0.15 14.56 -4.28
C LEU A 54 0.47 14.50 -2.89
N GLY A 55 0.08 15.41 -1.99
CA GLY A 55 0.51 15.40 -0.60
C GLY A 55 0.11 14.11 0.13
N GLN A 56 -1.14 13.66 -0.03
CA GLN A 56 -1.63 12.38 0.50
C GLN A 56 -0.80 11.20 -0.02
N ALA A 57 -0.49 11.20 -1.32
CA ALA A 57 0.30 10.16 -1.96
C ALA A 57 1.74 10.13 -1.43
N LEU A 58 2.36 11.30 -1.26
CA LEU A 58 3.70 11.44 -0.69
C LEU A 58 3.74 10.95 0.78
N LEU A 59 2.79 11.38 1.61
CA LEU A 59 2.70 10.95 3.02
C LEU A 59 2.46 9.44 3.13
N SER A 60 1.60 8.87 2.28
CA SER A 60 1.37 7.41 2.26
C SER A 60 2.63 6.64 1.84
N ALA A 61 3.42 7.17 0.92
CA ALA A 61 4.68 6.60 0.49
C ALA A 61 5.74 6.67 1.59
N LEU A 62 5.89 7.84 2.23
CA LEU A 62 6.76 8.05 3.39
C LEU A 62 6.45 7.07 4.51
N ALA A 63 5.18 6.94 4.88
CA ALA A 63 4.75 6.01 5.94
C ALA A 63 5.12 4.55 5.61
N GLY A 64 4.99 4.13 4.35
CA GLY A 64 5.38 2.79 3.92
C GLY A 64 6.88 2.52 4.06
N VAL A 65 7.70 3.48 3.61
CA VAL A 65 9.16 3.39 3.67
C VAL A 65 9.67 3.47 5.12
N TYR A 66 9.06 4.32 5.95
CA TYR A 66 9.42 4.47 7.35
C TYR A 66 9.04 3.22 8.18
N ASN A 67 7.89 2.61 7.91
CA ASN A 67 7.52 1.35 8.56
C ASN A 67 8.47 0.21 8.18
N GLU A 68 8.93 0.15 6.92
CA GLU A 68 9.97 -0.81 6.53
C GLU A 68 11.27 -0.55 7.29
N TYR A 69 11.72 0.70 7.36
CA TYR A 69 12.93 1.08 8.07
C TYR A 69 12.86 0.62 9.54
N TYR A 70 11.80 0.99 10.26
CA TYR A 70 11.66 0.68 11.68
C TYR A 70 11.53 -0.83 11.96
N LEU A 71 10.78 -1.56 11.13
CA LEU A 71 10.64 -3.01 11.28
C LEU A 71 11.96 -3.77 11.04
N LYS A 72 12.86 -3.20 10.23
CA LYS A 72 14.16 -3.78 9.89
C LYS A 72 15.32 -3.26 10.75
N GLU A 73 15.15 -2.16 11.47
CA GLU A 73 16.16 -1.63 12.39
C GLU A 73 16.44 -2.63 13.51
N ASP A 74 15.38 -3.20 14.12
CA ASP A 74 15.48 -4.22 15.16
C ASP A 74 14.97 -5.58 14.68
N MET A 75 15.76 -6.28 13.86
CA MET A 75 15.38 -7.61 13.33
C MET A 75 15.22 -8.68 14.43
N ASN A 76 15.92 -8.53 15.56
CA ASN A 76 15.88 -9.47 16.68
C ASN A 76 14.61 -9.33 17.53
N LEU A 77 13.93 -8.19 17.48
CA LEU A 77 12.69 -7.99 18.21
C LEU A 77 11.54 -8.74 17.51
N SER A 78 10.65 -9.35 18.28
CA SER A 78 9.51 -10.05 17.69
C SER A 78 8.62 -9.09 16.91
N ILE A 79 8.16 -9.51 15.74
CA ILE A 79 7.28 -8.69 14.88
C ILE A 79 5.99 -8.29 15.61
N HIS A 80 5.51 -9.14 16.50
CA HIS A 80 4.29 -8.90 17.28
C HIS A 80 4.46 -7.72 18.23
N VAL A 81 5.62 -7.57 18.88
CA VAL A 81 5.89 -6.43 19.77
C VAL A 81 6.03 -5.14 18.98
N GLN A 82 6.75 -5.15 17.85
CA GLN A 82 6.86 -3.98 16.97
C GLN A 82 5.49 -3.54 16.44
N ASN A 83 4.68 -4.48 15.98
CA ASN A 83 3.32 -4.21 15.53
C ASN A 83 2.42 -3.70 16.65
N PHE A 84 2.53 -4.27 17.86
CA PHE A 84 1.75 -3.83 19.01
C PHE A 84 1.98 -2.34 19.30
N PHE A 85 3.23 -1.90 19.42
CA PHE A 85 3.53 -0.49 19.67
C PHE A 85 3.10 0.42 18.51
N MET A 86 3.34 0.00 17.26
CA MET A 86 2.92 0.76 16.08
C MET A 86 1.40 0.99 16.07
N TYR A 87 0.62 -0.07 16.30
CA TYR A 87 -0.85 0.04 16.34
C TYR A 87 -1.36 0.77 17.58
N PHE A 88 -0.68 0.64 18.73
CA PHE A 88 -1.03 1.35 19.95
C PHE A 88 -0.92 2.87 19.75
N TYR A 89 0.21 3.36 19.23
CA TYR A 89 0.36 4.78 18.90
C TYR A 89 -0.62 5.24 17.81
N GLY A 90 -0.87 4.40 16.81
CA GLY A 90 -1.89 4.65 15.78
C GLY A 90 -3.29 4.80 16.37
N MET A 91 -3.66 3.98 17.35
CA MET A 91 -4.96 4.05 18.03
C MET A 91 -5.10 5.37 18.79
N ILE A 92 -4.09 5.75 19.59
CA ILE A 92 -4.09 7.04 20.32
C ILE A 92 -4.26 8.20 19.34
N PHE A 93 -3.48 8.21 18.26
CA PHE A 93 -3.55 9.27 17.24
C PHE A 93 -4.95 9.36 16.62
N ASN A 94 -5.57 8.23 16.24
CA ASN A 94 -6.91 8.23 15.65
C ASN A 94 -7.99 8.69 16.63
N VAL A 95 -7.89 8.32 17.92
CA VAL A 95 -8.83 8.78 18.95
C VAL A 95 -8.71 10.29 19.16
N VAL A 96 -7.49 10.81 19.33
CA VAL A 96 -7.24 12.25 19.51
C VAL A 96 -7.73 13.03 18.29
N LEU A 97 -7.41 12.57 17.07
CA LEU A 97 -7.84 13.22 15.84
C LEU A 97 -9.37 13.18 15.66
N GLY A 98 -10.02 12.06 16.01
CA GLY A 98 -11.48 11.94 16.00
C GLY A 98 -12.16 12.94 16.95
N LEU A 99 -11.63 13.08 18.17
CA LEU A 99 -12.10 14.05 19.14
C LEU A 99 -11.88 15.50 18.71
N LEU A 100 -10.75 15.81 18.07
CA LEU A 100 -10.43 17.17 17.62
C LEU A 100 -11.27 17.60 16.42
N LEU A 101 -11.52 16.70 15.46
CA LEU A 101 -12.24 17.06 14.23
C LEU A 101 -13.76 17.05 14.40
N ASN A 102 -14.32 16.07 15.12
CA ASN A 102 -15.76 15.91 15.27
C ASN A 102 -16.13 15.32 16.66
N PRO A 103 -15.99 16.09 17.75
CA PRO A 103 -16.17 15.58 19.11
C PRO A 103 -17.59 15.06 19.38
N SER A 104 -18.61 15.74 18.87
CA SER A 104 -20.02 15.36 19.06
C SER A 104 -20.33 14.00 18.43
N SER A 105 -19.93 13.80 17.17
CA SER A 105 -20.11 12.53 16.47
C SER A 105 -19.30 11.40 17.12
N PHE A 106 -18.06 11.68 17.51
CA PHE A 106 -17.18 10.69 18.12
C PHE A 106 -17.68 10.23 19.50
N LEU A 107 -18.17 11.14 20.34
CA LEU A 107 -18.74 10.78 21.65
C LEU A 107 -20.13 10.13 21.53
N SER A 108 -20.85 10.37 20.43
CA SER A 108 -22.14 9.75 20.16
C SER A 108 -22.06 8.35 19.54
N LEU A 109 -20.86 7.82 19.28
CA LEU A 109 -20.66 6.46 18.78
C LEU A 109 -21.27 5.44 19.75
N ARG A 110 -22.35 4.79 19.30
CA ARG A 110 -22.98 3.70 20.05
C ARG A 110 -22.27 2.40 19.76
N PHE A 111 -21.91 1.66 20.81
CA PHE A 111 -21.32 0.33 20.70
C PHE A 111 -22.18 -0.66 19.88
N ASP A 112 -23.49 -0.46 19.86
CA ASP A 112 -24.42 -1.27 19.05
C ASP A 112 -24.14 -1.18 17.54
N ASN A 113 -23.69 -0.01 17.06
CA ASN A 113 -23.32 0.17 15.65
C ASN A 113 -21.97 -0.50 15.32
N LEU A 114 -21.07 -0.60 16.31
CA LEU A 114 -19.77 -1.27 16.18
C LEU A 114 -19.91 -2.81 16.19
N MET A 115 -20.93 -3.33 16.86
CA MET A 115 -21.23 -4.76 16.96
C MET A 115 -22.09 -5.29 15.80
N ASN A 116 -22.34 -4.47 14.77
CA ASN A 116 -22.92 -4.97 13.53
C ASN A 116 -21.95 -5.98 12.88
N GLY A 117 -22.43 -7.19 12.60
CA GLY A 117 -21.63 -8.28 12.02
C GLY A 117 -20.90 -7.89 10.73
N GLN A 118 -21.47 -7.02 9.90
CA GLN A 118 -20.82 -6.55 8.68
C GLN A 118 -19.62 -5.63 8.99
N VAL A 119 -19.78 -4.70 9.95
CA VAL A 119 -18.70 -3.81 10.38
C VAL A 119 -17.58 -4.63 11.03
N ALA A 120 -17.94 -5.60 11.88
CA ALA A 120 -16.98 -6.51 12.50
C ALA A 120 -16.16 -7.30 11.47
N LEU A 121 -16.79 -7.79 10.39
CA LEU A 121 -16.09 -8.47 9.29
C LEU A 121 -15.11 -7.54 8.56
N ILE A 122 -15.53 -6.30 8.25
CA ILE A 122 -14.65 -5.32 7.60
C ILE A 122 -13.43 -5.02 8.49
N VAL A 123 -13.64 -4.84 9.79
CA VAL A 123 -12.57 -4.61 10.76
C VAL A 123 -11.63 -5.81 10.84
N PHE A 124 -12.16 -7.03 10.89
CA PHE A 124 -11.36 -8.26 10.97
C PHE A 124 -10.46 -8.46 9.74
N PHE A 125 -11.03 -8.33 8.53
CA PHE A 125 -10.25 -8.43 7.30
C PHE A 125 -9.25 -7.29 7.17
N GLY A 126 -9.65 -6.06 7.54
CA GLY A 126 -8.73 -4.91 7.56
C GLY A 126 -7.54 -5.12 8.50
N ALA A 127 -7.78 -5.64 9.70
CA ALA A 127 -6.71 -5.96 10.65
C ALA A 127 -5.78 -7.05 10.12
N SER A 128 -6.35 -8.09 9.51
CA SER A 128 -5.59 -9.19 8.88
C SER A 128 -4.68 -8.67 7.76
N THR A 129 -5.20 -7.79 6.89
CA THR A 129 -4.42 -7.13 5.84
C THR A 129 -3.30 -6.26 6.43
N GLY A 130 -3.55 -5.55 7.53
CA GLY A 130 -2.53 -4.77 8.24
C GLY A 130 -1.39 -5.64 8.79
N ILE A 131 -1.73 -6.76 9.43
CA ILE A 131 -0.74 -7.72 9.94
C ILE A 131 0.08 -8.28 8.77
N ALA A 132 -0.57 -8.77 7.71
CA ALA A 132 0.11 -9.30 6.53
C ALA A 132 1.05 -8.26 5.90
N ALA A 133 0.63 -7.00 5.81
CA ALA A 133 1.46 -5.92 5.32
C ALA A 133 2.72 -5.72 6.17
N ALA A 134 2.64 -5.82 7.50
CA ALA A 134 3.81 -5.73 8.38
C ALA A 134 4.80 -6.88 8.14
N PHE A 135 4.32 -8.11 7.90
CA PHE A 135 5.17 -9.24 7.52
C PHE A 135 5.91 -8.98 6.21
N ILE A 136 5.21 -8.49 5.17
CA ILE A 136 5.82 -8.15 3.88
C ILE A 136 6.91 -7.08 4.06
N LEU A 137 6.64 -6.05 4.86
CA LEU A 137 7.62 -4.98 5.11
C LEU A 137 8.84 -5.48 5.87
N LYS A 138 8.65 -6.30 6.91
CA LYS A 138 9.76 -6.82 7.72
C LYS A 138 10.65 -7.78 6.94
N PHE A 139 10.06 -8.71 6.19
CA PHE A 139 10.82 -9.80 5.55
C PHE A 139 11.18 -9.55 4.09
N ILE A 140 10.51 -8.62 3.40
CA ILE A 140 10.71 -8.37 1.97
C ILE A 140 11.06 -6.90 1.74
N ASN A 141 10.09 -6.05 1.42
CA ASN A 141 10.20 -4.60 1.25
C ASN A 141 8.84 -3.97 0.89
N VAL A 142 8.80 -2.64 0.93
CA VAL A 142 7.64 -1.81 0.57
C VAL A 142 7.25 -1.91 -0.90
N LEU A 143 8.17 -2.27 -1.80
CA LEU A 143 7.88 -2.41 -3.23
C LEU A 143 7.04 -3.65 -3.50
N VAL A 144 7.37 -4.78 -2.86
CA VAL A 144 6.59 -6.01 -2.95
C VAL A 144 5.23 -5.84 -2.27
N LYS A 145 5.13 -5.05 -1.20
CA LYS A 145 3.83 -4.64 -0.65
C LYS A 145 2.99 -3.89 -1.68
N ALA A 146 3.57 -2.95 -2.41
CA ALA A 146 2.86 -2.20 -3.45
C ALA A 146 2.40 -3.12 -4.61
N ILE A 147 3.22 -4.09 -5.00
CA ILE A 147 2.85 -5.12 -5.97
C ILE A 147 1.69 -5.97 -5.46
N ALA A 148 1.75 -6.45 -4.21
CA ALA A 148 0.69 -7.25 -3.61
C ALA A 148 -0.66 -6.49 -3.59
N SER A 149 -0.64 -5.20 -3.22
CA SER A 149 -1.83 -4.35 -3.29
C SER A 149 -2.34 -4.11 -4.72
N ALA A 150 -1.47 -4.10 -5.73
CA ALA A 150 -1.90 -4.00 -7.12
C ALA A 150 -2.58 -5.28 -7.62
N VAL A 151 -2.03 -6.44 -7.26
CA VAL A 151 -2.62 -7.75 -7.56
C VAL A 151 -3.98 -7.92 -6.88
N GLU A 152 -4.09 -7.49 -5.62
CA GLU A 152 -5.34 -7.47 -4.86
C GLU A 152 -6.45 -6.76 -5.66
N VAL A 153 -6.19 -5.58 -6.23
CA VAL A 153 -7.18 -4.80 -7.02
C VAL A 153 -7.66 -5.54 -8.26
N SER A 154 -6.80 -6.33 -8.91
CA SER A 154 -7.18 -7.16 -10.06
C SER A 154 -8.02 -8.37 -9.62
N LEU A 155 -7.62 -9.02 -8.53
CA LEU A 155 -8.35 -10.15 -7.96
C LEU A 155 -9.75 -9.73 -7.45
N THR A 156 -9.87 -8.57 -6.79
CA THR A 156 -11.15 -8.05 -6.33
C THR A 156 -12.13 -7.87 -7.50
N ALA A 157 -11.67 -7.41 -8.67
CA ALA A 157 -12.53 -7.28 -9.85
C ALA A 157 -12.99 -8.63 -10.39
N LEU A 158 -12.11 -9.64 -10.39
CA LEU A 158 -12.46 -11.00 -10.78
C LEU A 158 -13.50 -11.60 -9.83
N PHE A 159 -13.30 -11.47 -8.52
CA PHE A 159 -14.26 -11.95 -7.53
C PHE A 159 -15.59 -11.19 -7.59
N ALA A 160 -15.57 -9.88 -7.84
CA ALA A 160 -16.79 -9.11 -8.04
C ALA A 160 -17.61 -9.65 -9.22
N ARG A 161 -16.96 -10.02 -10.34
CA ARG A 161 -17.65 -10.67 -11.47
C ARG A 161 -18.28 -12.01 -11.07
N ILE A 162 -17.52 -12.87 -10.39
CA ILE A 162 -17.95 -14.24 -10.07
C ILE A 162 -19.06 -14.24 -9.02
N ILE A 163 -18.94 -13.43 -7.98
CA ILE A 163 -19.84 -13.44 -6.81
C ILE A 163 -21.05 -12.54 -7.03
N LEU A 164 -20.85 -11.33 -7.59
CA LEU A 164 -21.90 -10.31 -7.73
C LEU A 164 -22.52 -10.27 -9.12
N GLY A 165 -21.92 -10.95 -10.11
CA GLY A 165 -22.41 -10.95 -11.49
C GLY A 165 -22.21 -9.62 -12.23
N GLU A 166 -21.46 -8.68 -11.67
CA GLU A 166 -21.11 -7.38 -12.27
C GLU A 166 -20.34 -7.58 -13.59
N PRO A 167 -20.70 -6.92 -14.70
CA PRO A 167 -19.94 -7.02 -15.94
C PRO A 167 -18.56 -6.38 -15.81
N PHE A 168 -17.54 -6.96 -16.45
CA PHE A 168 -16.23 -6.31 -16.51
C PHE A 168 -16.33 -4.98 -17.24
N SER A 169 -15.77 -3.93 -16.65
CA SER A 169 -15.57 -2.68 -17.37
C SER A 169 -14.53 -2.90 -18.46
N SER A 170 -14.66 -2.19 -19.59
CA SER A 170 -13.70 -2.26 -20.69
C SER A 170 -12.25 -1.93 -20.27
N ARG A 171 -12.08 -1.29 -19.11
CA ARG A 171 -10.79 -0.88 -18.53
C ARG A 171 -10.17 -1.92 -17.59
N ASP A 172 -10.93 -2.90 -17.11
CA ASP A 172 -10.43 -3.89 -16.15
C ASP A 172 -9.39 -4.82 -16.78
N ILE A 173 -9.67 -5.30 -18.00
CA ILE A 173 -8.80 -6.20 -18.76
C ILE A 173 -7.44 -5.55 -19.09
N PRO A 174 -7.38 -4.36 -19.73
CA PRO A 174 -6.09 -3.73 -20.03
C PRO A 174 -5.31 -3.39 -18.75
N SER A 175 -5.98 -2.97 -17.66
CA SER A 175 -5.31 -2.71 -16.39
C SER A 175 -4.66 -3.97 -15.81
N ALA A 176 -5.35 -5.11 -15.84
CA ALA A 176 -4.84 -6.38 -15.32
C ALA A 176 -3.65 -6.89 -16.14
N LEU A 177 -3.68 -6.72 -17.47
CA LEU A 177 -2.55 -7.06 -18.33
C LEU A 177 -1.32 -6.21 -18.02
N VAL A 178 -1.48 -4.90 -17.84
CA VAL A 178 -0.37 -4.00 -17.50
C VAL A 178 0.20 -4.31 -16.11
N VAL A 179 -0.65 -4.60 -15.12
CA VAL A 179 -0.20 -5.01 -13.78
C VAL A 179 0.58 -6.33 -13.86
N THR A 180 0.09 -7.30 -14.63
CA THR A 180 0.78 -8.59 -14.84
C THR A 180 2.14 -8.41 -15.51
N ALA A 181 2.22 -7.57 -16.55
CA ALA A 181 3.47 -7.24 -17.22
C ALA A 181 4.46 -6.54 -16.28
N ALA A 182 4.00 -5.62 -15.44
CA ALA A 182 4.85 -4.94 -14.46
C ALA A 182 5.45 -5.92 -13.43
N ILE A 183 4.67 -6.92 -13.00
CA ILE A 183 5.15 -7.99 -12.10
C ILE A 183 6.21 -8.84 -12.81
N ALA A 184 5.96 -9.22 -14.07
CA ALA A 184 6.92 -9.97 -14.85
C ALA A 184 8.24 -9.20 -15.00
N VAL A 185 8.20 -7.90 -15.31
CA VAL A 185 9.40 -7.04 -15.40
C VAL A 185 10.12 -6.92 -14.06
N TYR A 186 9.39 -6.90 -12.95
CA TYR A 186 9.98 -6.80 -11.61
C TYR A 186 10.72 -8.07 -11.18
N TYR A 187 10.17 -9.25 -11.48
CA TYR A 187 10.74 -10.54 -11.05
C TYR A 187 11.63 -11.23 -12.09
N THR A 188 11.56 -10.84 -13.37
CA THR A 188 12.47 -11.37 -14.39
C THR A 188 13.87 -10.82 -14.18
N LYS A 189 14.84 -11.73 -13.99
CA LYS A 189 16.25 -11.36 -13.93
C LYS A 189 16.65 -10.72 -15.25
N GLY A 190 17.24 -9.52 -15.17
CA GLY A 190 17.87 -8.92 -16.33
C GLY A 190 19.10 -9.70 -16.75
N ILE A 191 19.27 -9.89 -18.06
CA ILE A 191 20.56 -10.28 -18.65
C ILE A 191 21.57 -9.21 -18.20
N GLY A 192 22.46 -9.56 -17.25
CA GLY A 192 23.48 -8.68 -16.68
C GLY A 192 23.35 -8.33 -15.18
N GLU A 193 22.27 -8.69 -14.48
CA GLU A 193 22.20 -8.47 -13.03
C GLU A 193 22.85 -9.64 -12.26
N GLY A 194 24.17 -9.52 -12.09
CA GLY A 194 24.93 -10.32 -11.14
C GLY A 194 24.39 -10.13 -9.72
N GLN A 195 24.21 -11.27 -9.04
CA GLN A 195 23.73 -11.45 -7.68
C GLN A 195 24.46 -10.54 -6.67
N SER A 196 23.92 -9.35 -6.41
CA SER A 196 24.31 -8.53 -5.26
C SER A 196 23.15 -8.44 -4.29
N TRP A 197 23.01 -9.48 -3.47
CA TRP A 197 22.44 -9.29 -2.14
C TRP A 197 23.50 -8.53 -1.33
N PRO A 198 23.30 -7.27 -0.92
CA PRO A 198 24.01 -6.84 0.26
C PRO A 198 23.45 -7.67 1.40
N LYS A 199 24.29 -8.58 1.93
CA LYS A 199 24.10 -9.10 3.28
C LYS A 199 23.89 -7.88 4.18
N GLN A 200 22.66 -7.63 4.61
CA GLN A 200 22.41 -6.79 5.78
C GLN A 200 22.85 -7.59 7.01
N GLN A 201 24.18 -7.73 7.14
CA GLN A 201 24.83 -7.88 8.41
C GLN A 201 25.11 -6.46 8.89
N ARG A 202 24.23 -5.93 9.74
CA ARG A 202 24.67 -4.97 10.75
C ARG A 202 24.49 -5.68 12.08
N ALA A 203 25.64 -5.90 12.69
CA ALA A 203 25.80 -6.32 14.08
C ALA A 203 25.17 -5.30 15.03
#